data_AF-A0AAD6RWN0-F1
#
_entry.id   AF-A0AAD6RWN0-F1
#
_cell.length_a   1.000
_cell.length_b   1.000
_cell.length_c   1.000
_cell.angle_alpha   90.00
_cell.angle_beta   90.00
_cell.angle_gamma   90.00
#
_symmetry.space_group_name_H-M   'P 1'
#
loop_
_entity.id
_entity.type
_entity.pdbx_description
1 polymer ?
#
loop_
_entity_poly.entity_id
_entity_poly.type
_entity_poly.pdbx_seq_one_letter_code
_entity_poly.pdbx_strand_id
1 'polypeptide(L)'
;MARFSMILALFAASVAFAAPAPIRRADLACSIDRAKIVISLATTGIDVKKIDTTNPDTAKAVAAAKSALASAGGGIATIALSLISGGAPPADARTQVQSGLKDAQTALTGITDATVADSLATAQSSLAASIQDGDDVVKDCV
;
A
#
# COMPACT_ATOMS: atom_id res chain seq x y z
N MET A 1 25.82 53.77 -44.81
CA MET A 1 26.47 53.98 -43.50
C MET A 1 25.70 53.18 -42.46
N ALA A 2 26.40 52.24 -41.82
CA ALA A 2 25.87 51.20 -40.94
C ALA A 2 25.52 51.75 -39.55
N ARG A 3 24.47 51.20 -38.91
CA ARG A 3 24.40 51.02 -37.44
C ARG A 3 23.66 49.73 -37.10
N PHE A 4 24.48 48.70 -36.91
CA PHE A 4 24.17 47.43 -36.27
C PHE A 4 24.08 47.70 -34.75
N SER A 5 22.95 47.42 -34.11
CA SER A 5 22.86 47.44 -32.64
C SER A 5 22.17 46.16 -32.16
N MET A 6 23.02 45.18 -31.88
CA MET A 6 22.74 43.89 -31.28
C MET A 6 22.67 44.10 -29.75
N ILE A 7 21.50 43.92 -29.14
CA ILE A 7 21.37 43.86 -27.67
C ILE A 7 21.20 42.39 -27.29
N LEU A 8 22.30 41.83 -26.79
CA LEU A 8 22.43 40.50 -26.22
C LEU A 8 21.76 40.50 -24.83
N ALA A 9 20.56 39.94 -24.72
CA ALA A 9 19.91 39.73 -23.42
C ALA A 9 20.50 38.45 -22.77
N LEU A 10 21.24 38.63 -21.67
CA LEU A 10 21.76 37.56 -20.82
C LEU A 10 20.62 36.66 -20.33
N PHE A 11 20.63 35.41 -20.74
CA PHE A 11 19.89 34.33 -20.08
C PHE A 11 20.63 33.98 -18.77
N ALA A 12 20.20 34.58 -17.65
CA ALA A 12 20.62 34.14 -16.32
C ALA A 12 19.84 32.87 -15.97
N ALA A 13 20.37 31.71 -16.35
CA ALA A 13 19.87 30.42 -15.89
C ALA A 13 20.20 30.26 -14.40
N SER A 14 19.28 30.65 -13.54
CA SER A 14 19.31 30.34 -12.11
C SER A 14 19.15 28.84 -11.93
N VAL A 15 20.26 28.13 -11.73
CA VAL A 15 20.26 26.76 -11.22
C VAL A 15 19.82 26.81 -9.76
N ALA A 16 18.52 26.72 -9.52
CA ALA A 16 18.01 26.43 -8.19
C ALA A 16 18.50 25.04 -7.80
N PHE A 17 19.56 24.96 -6.99
CA PHE A 17 19.83 23.77 -6.22
C PHE A 17 18.63 23.57 -5.30
N ALA A 18 17.74 22.64 -5.68
CA ALA A 18 16.74 22.12 -4.76
C ALA A 18 17.52 21.52 -3.58
N ALA A 19 17.57 22.24 -2.46
CA ALA A 19 18.13 21.72 -1.23
C ALA A 19 17.36 20.44 -0.88
N PRO A 20 18.04 19.36 -0.45
CA PRO A 20 17.34 18.15 -0.02
C PRO A 20 16.35 18.56 1.08
N ALA A 21 15.07 18.26 0.86
CA ALA A 21 14.03 18.57 1.82
C ALA A 21 14.41 17.94 3.17
N PRO A 22 14.23 18.65 4.31
CA PRO A 22 14.46 18.04 5.61
C PRO A 22 13.54 16.83 5.74
N ILE A 23 14.09 15.67 6.09
CA ILE A 23 13.30 14.46 6.40
C ILE A 23 12.31 14.83 7.50
N ARG A 24 11.03 14.92 7.14
CA ARG A 24 9.98 15.24 8.12
C ARG A 24 9.75 13.98 8.94
N ARG A 25 9.43 14.11 10.23
CA ARG A 25 9.06 12.92 11.05
C ARG A 25 7.91 12.11 10.43
N ALA A 26 7.05 12.78 9.65
CA ALA A 26 6.00 12.16 8.85
C ALA A 26 6.57 11.16 7.81
N ASP A 27 7.69 11.48 7.15
CA ASP A 27 8.32 10.59 6.17
C ASP A 27 8.87 9.30 6.80
N LEU A 28 9.39 9.40 8.03
CA LEU A 28 9.92 8.24 8.75
C LEU A 28 8.80 7.33 9.31
N ALA A 29 7.77 7.92 9.93
CA ALA A 29 6.60 7.17 10.40
C ALA A 29 5.93 6.43 9.23
N CYS A 30 5.67 7.16 8.15
CA CYS A 30 5.12 6.59 6.93
C CYS A 30 5.98 5.42 6.39
N SER A 31 7.30 5.57 6.33
CA SER A 31 8.19 4.49 5.86
C SER A 31 8.12 3.24 6.76
N ILE A 32 7.99 3.42 8.07
CA ILE A 32 7.85 2.32 9.04
C ILE A 32 6.52 1.61 8.86
N ASP A 33 5.40 2.33 8.79
CA ASP A 33 4.08 1.72 8.70
C ASP A 33 3.90 0.98 7.37
N ARG A 34 4.55 1.47 6.31
CA ARG A 34 4.63 0.78 5.02
C ARG A 34 5.44 -0.51 5.07
N ALA A 35 6.47 -0.60 5.90
CA ALA A 35 7.18 -1.85 6.11
C ALA A 35 6.35 -2.83 6.94
N LYS A 36 5.69 -2.33 8.01
CA LYS A 36 4.79 -3.15 8.85
C LYS A 36 3.67 -3.76 8.03
N ILE A 37 2.96 -2.96 7.23
CA ILE A 37 1.84 -3.47 6.43
C ILE A 37 2.29 -4.56 5.44
N VAL A 38 3.48 -4.46 4.85
CA VAL A 38 4.01 -5.52 3.98
C VAL A 38 4.23 -6.82 4.75
N ILE A 39 4.78 -6.74 5.97
CA ILE A 39 4.97 -7.89 6.85
C ILE A 39 3.62 -8.48 7.27
N SER A 40 2.64 -7.64 7.61
CA SER A 40 1.30 -8.05 8.03
C SER A 40 0.50 -8.67 6.89
N LEU A 41 0.57 -8.11 5.67
CA LEU A 41 -0.01 -8.75 4.47
C LEU A 41 0.65 -10.10 4.18
N ALA A 42 1.97 -10.20 4.32
CA ALA A 42 2.67 -11.47 4.10
C ALA A 42 2.23 -12.53 5.12
N THR A 43 2.14 -12.15 6.40
CA THR A 43 1.64 -13.00 7.49
C THR A 43 0.21 -13.43 7.24
N THR A 44 -0.68 -12.49 6.91
CA THR A 44 -2.07 -12.77 6.54
C THR A 44 -2.16 -13.71 5.34
N GLY A 45 -1.36 -13.48 4.30
CA GLY A 45 -1.30 -14.37 3.14
C GLY A 45 -0.82 -15.78 3.47
N ILE A 46 0.08 -15.93 4.44
CA ILE A 46 0.50 -17.24 4.96
C ILE A 46 -0.65 -17.90 5.72
N ASP A 47 -1.35 -17.18 6.60
CA ASP A 47 -2.44 -17.74 7.39
C ASP A 47 -3.65 -18.12 6.52
N VAL A 48 -3.98 -17.30 5.52
CA VAL A 48 -5.00 -17.63 4.51
C VAL A 48 -4.62 -18.88 3.70
N LYS A 49 -3.32 -19.17 3.51
CA LYS A 49 -2.88 -20.42 2.86
C LYS A 49 -3.01 -21.66 3.75
N LYS A 50 -3.12 -21.49 5.07
CA LYS A 50 -3.31 -22.62 6.02
C LYS A 50 -4.76 -23.08 6.10
N ILE A 51 -5.70 -22.29 5.60
CA ILE A 51 -7.13 -22.67 5.53
C ILE A 51 -7.27 -23.86 4.58
N ASP A 52 -7.91 -24.93 5.05
CA ASP A 52 -8.21 -26.10 4.22
C ASP A 52 -9.18 -25.69 3.10
N THR A 53 -8.86 -26.08 1.87
CA THR A 53 -9.63 -25.73 0.66
C THR A 53 -10.28 -26.95 0.01
N THR A 54 -10.43 -28.05 0.74
CA THR A 54 -11.16 -29.24 0.31
C THR A 54 -12.63 -28.91 0.00
N ASN A 55 -13.23 -28.03 0.79
CA ASN A 55 -14.55 -27.48 0.50
C ASN A 55 -14.48 -26.46 -0.66
N PRO A 56 -15.23 -26.64 -1.75
CA PRO A 56 -15.18 -25.74 -2.92
C PRO A 56 -15.55 -24.29 -2.62
N ASP A 57 -16.47 -24.03 -1.69
CA ASP A 57 -16.89 -22.68 -1.37
C ASP A 57 -15.85 -21.98 -0.48
N THR A 58 -15.23 -22.71 0.45
CA THR A 58 -14.04 -22.25 1.18
C THR A 58 -12.89 -21.94 0.22
N ALA A 59 -12.63 -22.81 -0.77
CA ALA A 59 -11.59 -22.59 -1.77
C ALA A 59 -11.80 -21.30 -2.58
N LYS A 60 -13.04 -21.03 -3.02
CA LYS A 60 -13.40 -19.79 -3.72
C LYS A 60 -13.17 -18.56 -2.83
N ALA A 61 -13.61 -18.61 -1.58
CA ALA A 61 -13.42 -17.51 -0.63
C ALA A 61 -11.94 -17.25 -0.35
N VAL A 62 -11.14 -18.29 -0.14
CA VAL A 62 -9.68 -18.19 0.02
C VAL A 62 -9.02 -17.60 -1.23
N ALA A 63 -9.44 -17.99 -2.43
CA ALA A 63 -8.93 -17.41 -3.67
C ALA A 63 -9.28 -15.92 -3.79
N ALA A 64 -10.51 -15.53 -3.47
CA ALA A 64 -10.95 -14.13 -3.46
C ALA A 64 -10.14 -13.31 -2.44
N ALA A 65 -9.95 -13.83 -1.22
CA ALA A 65 -9.15 -13.17 -0.19
C ALA A 65 -7.68 -12.97 -0.65
N LYS A 66 -7.07 -13.98 -1.27
CA LYS A 66 -5.71 -13.87 -1.83
C LYS A 66 -5.61 -12.82 -2.94
N SER A 67 -6.60 -12.76 -3.83
CA SER A 67 -6.63 -11.75 -4.89
C SER A 67 -6.78 -10.34 -4.33
N ALA A 68 -7.64 -10.17 -3.32
CA ALA A 68 -7.85 -8.89 -2.66
C ALA A 68 -6.60 -8.42 -1.88
N LEU A 69 -5.93 -9.33 -1.16
CA LEU A 69 -4.63 -9.06 -0.52
C LEU A 69 -3.55 -8.67 -1.54
N ALA A 70 -3.51 -9.33 -2.71
CA ALA A 70 -2.59 -8.95 -3.77
C ALA A 70 -2.89 -7.55 -4.32
N SER A 71 -4.16 -7.17 -4.44
CA SER A 71 -4.56 -5.80 -4.80
C SER A 71 -4.08 -4.78 -3.77
N ALA A 72 -4.28 -5.05 -2.48
CA ALA A 72 -3.75 -4.19 -1.41
C ALA A 72 -2.21 -4.08 -1.46
N GLY A 73 -1.52 -5.19 -1.71
CA GLY A 73 -0.08 -5.23 -1.95
C GLY A 73 0.36 -4.34 -3.12
N GLY A 74 -0.40 -4.34 -4.22
CA GLY A 74 -0.18 -3.46 -5.36
C GLY A 74 -0.32 -1.98 -5.00
N GLY A 75 -1.33 -1.61 -4.23
CA GLY A 75 -1.50 -0.24 -3.70
C GLY A 75 -0.30 0.19 -2.86
N ILE A 76 0.17 -0.66 -1.94
CA ILE A 76 1.36 -0.39 -1.11
C ILE A 76 2.60 -0.17 -2.00
N ALA A 77 2.80 -0.99 -3.02
CA ALA A 77 3.91 -0.85 -3.96
C ALA A 77 3.84 0.49 -4.72
N THR A 78 2.66 0.90 -5.18
CA THR A 78 2.46 2.20 -5.84
C THR A 78 2.76 3.36 -4.90
N ILE A 79 2.26 3.32 -3.65
CA ILE A 79 2.60 4.32 -2.64
C ILE A 79 4.14 4.36 -2.50
N ALA A 80 4.84 3.21 -2.55
CA ALA A 80 6.27 3.09 -2.24
C ALA A 80 7.11 3.74 -3.30
N LEU A 81 6.75 3.47 -4.55
CA LEU A 81 7.37 4.09 -5.70
C LEU A 81 7.22 5.62 -5.66
N SER A 82 6.05 6.14 -5.27
CA SER A 82 5.83 7.59 -5.17
C SER A 82 6.69 8.26 -4.11
N LEU A 83 6.89 7.65 -2.94
CA LEU A 83 7.78 8.23 -1.93
C LEU A 83 9.26 8.16 -2.34
N ILE A 84 9.69 7.06 -2.96
CA ILE A 84 11.06 6.92 -3.46
C ILE A 84 11.37 7.99 -4.52
N SER A 85 10.38 8.37 -5.33
CA SER A 85 10.50 9.46 -6.29
C SER A 85 10.30 10.86 -5.68
N GLY A 86 10.12 10.97 -4.35
CA GLY A 86 9.92 12.23 -3.63
C GLY A 86 8.53 12.84 -3.79
N GLY A 87 7.58 12.10 -4.37
CA GLY A 87 6.20 12.48 -4.53
C GLY A 87 5.33 12.09 -3.33
N ALA A 88 4.17 12.73 -3.22
CA ALA A 88 3.18 12.35 -2.21
C ALA A 88 2.54 10.97 -2.54
N PRO A 89 2.13 10.21 -1.52
CA PRO A 89 1.33 8.99 -1.68
C PRO A 89 0.05 9.22 -2.50
N PRO A 90 -0.13 8.50 -3.62
CA PRO A 90 -1.32 8.66 -4.46
C PRO A 90 -2.60 8.25 -3.71
N ALA A 91 -3.67 9.04 -3.86
CA ALA A 91 -4.93 8.80 -3.15
C ALA A 91 -5.66 7.53 -3.63
N ASP A 92 -5.55 7.23 -4.92
CA ASP A 92 -6.03 5.98 -5.53
C ASP A 92 -5.31 4.77 -4.94
N ALA A 93 -3.99 4.83 -4.75
CA ALA A 93 -3.22 3.75 -4.17
C ALA A 93 -3.59 3.52 -2.70
N ARG A 94 -3.80 4.58 -1.91
CA ARG A 94 -4.35 4.49 -0.54
C ARG A 94 -5.73 3.84 -0.52
N THR A 95 -6.60 4.24 -1.44
CA THR A 95 -7.96 3.65 -1.60
C THR A 95 -7.88 2.17 -1.98
N GLN A 96 -6.93 1.80 -2.84
CA GLN A 96 -6.71 0.41 -3.25
C GLN A 96 -6.28 -0.48 -2.08
N VAL A 97 -5.40 0.02 -1.19
CA VAL A 97 -5.04 -0.69 0.04
C VAL A 97 -6.27 -0.94 0.90
N GLN A 98 -7.04 0.11 1.18
CA GLN A 98 -8.23 0.01 2.03
C GLN A 98 -9.30 -0.92 1.43
N SER A 99 -9.58 -0.80 0.13
CA SER A 99 -10.55 -1.68 -0.56
C SER A 99 -10.08 -3.13 -0.54
N GLY A 100 -8.83 -3.40 -0.92
CA GLY A 100 -8.30 -4.77 -0.97
C GLY A 100 -8.32 -5.47 0.39
N LEU A 101 -8.03 -4.74 1.48
CA LEU A 101 -8.12 -5.29 2.83
C LEU A 101 -9.56 -5.60 3.26
N LYS A 102 -10.51 -4.70 2.93
CA LYS A 102 -11.93 -4.88 3.22
C LYS A 102 -12.56 -6.00 2.38
N ASP A 103 -12.16 -6.12 1.13
CA ASP A 103 -12.61 -7.19 0.22
C ASP A 103 -12.08 -8.54 0.70
N ALA A 104 -10.83 -8.61 1.17
CA ALA A 104 -10.28 -9.80 1.81
C ALA A 104 -11.06 -10.18 3.07
N GLN A 105 -11.43 -9.19 3.90
CA GLN A 105 -12.22 -9.41 5.12
C GLN A 105 -13.59 -9.97 4.78
N THR A 106 -14.25 -9.38 3.79
CA THR A 106 -15.56 -9.82 3.31
C THR A 106 -15.51 -11.25 2.81
N ALA A 107 -14.48 -11.60 2.02
CA ALA A 107 -14.28 -12.95 1.51
C ALA A 107 -14.07 -13.97 2.64
N LEU A 108 -13.20 -13.68 3.62
CA LEU A 108 -12.98 -14.58 4.76
C LEU A 108 -14.20 -14.70 5.67
N THR A 109 -14.93 -13.61 5.91
CA THR A 109 -16.15 -13.63 6.74
C THR A 109 -17.27 -14.47 6.11
N GLY A 110 -17.25 -14.63 4.78
CA GLY A 110 -18.19 -15.48 4.05
C GLY A 110 -17.95 -16.99 4.21
N ILE A 111 -16.85 -17.42 4.82
CA ILE A 111 -16.56 -18.84 5.06
C ILE A 111 -17.39 -19.33 6.24
N THR A 112 -18.32 -20.24 5.99
CA THR A 112 -19.20 -20.86 7.01
C THR A 112 -18.79 -22.29 7.37
N ASP A 113 -17.64 -22.76 6.86
CA ASP A 113 -17.17 -24.11 7.06
C ASP A 113 -16.54 -24.28 8.46
N ALA A 114 -17.21 -25.05 9.32
CA ALA A 114 -16.79 -25.27 10.69
C ALA A 114 -15.49 -26.07 10.81
N THR A 115 -15.11 -26.84 9.78
CA THR A 115 -13.88 -27.65 9.79
C THR A 115 -12.61 -26.80 9.74
N VAL A 116 -12.72 -25.56 9.29
CA VAL A 116 -11.61 -24.59 9.19
C VAL A 116 -11.71 -23.46 10.21
N ALA A 117 -12.57 -23.56 11.23
CA ALA A 117 -12.84 -22.47 12.16
C ALA A 117 -11.57 -21.87 12.80
N ASP A 118 -10.63 -22.71 13.24
CA ASP A 118 -9.40 -22.25 13.90
C ASP A 118 -8.44 -21.53 12.93
N SER A 119 -8.26 -22.09 11.73
CA SER A 119 -7.41 -21.48 10.70
C SER A 119 -8.03 -20.21 10.13
N LEU A 120 -9.36 -20.18 10.01
CA LEU A 120 -10.13 -19.01 9.63
C LEU A 120 -9.99 -17.89 10.68
N ALA A 121 -10.17 -18.20 11.97
CA ALA A 121 -10.02 -17.24 13.05
C ALA A 121 -8.60 -16.65 13.10
N THR A 122 -7.59 -17.48 12.89
CA THR A 122 -6.18 -17.04 12.78
C THR A 122 -5.99 -16.07 11.61
N ALA A 123 -6.47 -16.45 10.42
CA ALA A 123 -6.38 -15.60 9.23
C ALA A 123 -7.13 -14.26 9.39
N GLN A 124 -8.30 -14.28 10.03
CA GLN A 124 -9.08 -13.07 10.32
C GLN A 124 -8.37 -12.16 11.34
N SER A 125 -7.70 -12.73 12.34
CA SER A 125 -6.90 -11.97 13.31
C SER A 125 -5.70 -11.28 12.64
N SER A 126 -4.93 -12.00 11.82
CA SER A 126 -3.82 -11.42 11.05
C SER A 126 -4.29 -10.37 10.05
N LEU A 127 -5.46 -10.58 9.43
CA LEU A 127 -6.06 -9.58 8.55
C LEU A 127 -6.49 -8.32 9.32
N ALA A 128 -7.03 -8.45 10.53
CA ALA A 128 -7.39 -7.30 11.36
C ALA A 128 -6.16 -6.46 11.70
N ALA A 129 -5.03 -7.09 12.02
CA ALA A 129 -3.76 -6.39 12.20
C ALA A 129 -3.31 -5.68 10.91
N SER A 130 -3.47 -6.33 9.76
CA SER A 130 -3.17 -5.70 8.47
C SER A 130 -4.10 -4.52 8.15
N ILE A 131 -5.35 -4.55 8.57
CA ILE A 131 -6.27 -3.41 8.43
C ILE A 131 -5.77 -2.24 9.25
N GLN A 132 -5.38 -2.47 10.51
CA GLN A 132 -4.83 -1.42 11.38
C GLN A 132 -3.55 -0.80 10.79
N ASP A 133 -2.60 -1.63 10.35
CA ASP A 133 -1.38 -1.15 9.71
C ASP A 133 -1.68 -0.38 8.40
N GLY A 134 -2.72 -0.77 7.66
CA GLY A 134 -3.17 -0.08 6.45
C GLY A 134 -3.76 1.29 6.75
N ASP A 135 -4.54 1.40 7.82
CA ASP A 135 -5.08 2.67 8.32
C ASP A 135 -3.97 3.60 8.81
N ASP A 136 -2.93 3.06 9.47
CA ASP A 136 -1.73 3.82 9.87
C ASP A 136 -1.01 4.39 8.65
N VAL A 137 -0.87 3.63 7.56
CA VAL A 137 -0.33 4.15 6.29
C VAL A 137 -1.19 5.30 5.75
N VAL A 138 -2.52 5.19 5.77
CA VAL A 138 -3.39 6.28 5.29
C VAL A 138 -3.25 7.53 6.16
N LYS A 139 -3.08 7.35 7.47
CA LYS A 139 -2.99 8.41 8.47
C LYS A 139 -1.64 9.12 8.44
N ASP A 140 -0.54 8.37 8.38
CA ASP A 140 0.82 8.90 8.57
C ASP A 140 1.51 9.22 7.25
N CYS A 141 0.99 8.72 6.11
CA CYS A 141 1.49 9.00 4.76
C CYS A 141 0.60 10.00 4.00
N VAL A 142 0.43 11.21 4.54
CA VAL A 142 -0.32 12.33 3.91
C VAL A 142 0.58 13.46 3.43
#